data_AF-A0AAU5TKI2-F1
#
_entry.id   AF-A0AAU5TKI2-F1
#
_cell.length_a   1.000
_cell.length_b   1.000
_cell.length_c   1.000
_cell.angle_alpha   90.00
_cell.angle_beta   90.00
_cell.angle_gamma   90.00
#
_symmetry.space_group_name_H-M   'P 1'
#
loop_
_entity.id
_entity.type
_entity.pdbx_description
1 polymer ?
#
loop_
_entity_poly.entity_id
_entity_poly.type
_entity_poly.pdbx_seq_one_letter_code
_entity_poly.pdbx_strand_id
1 'polypeptide(L)'
;MTAWRALLAGLQDRDLDDTAREAIVARAAVRLAADRAAGGRRPTIEEIVSIAREEFAVIIDAAQAKAARRAWTGAGASAGAGAGE
;
A
#
# COMPACT_ATOMS: atom_id res chain seq x y z
N MET A 1 5.92 -9.88 -7.68
CA MET A 1 4.60 -9.37 -8.13
C MET A 1 4.51 -7.89 -7.76
N THR A 2 4.09 -7.01 -8.68
CA THR A 2 3.91 -5.58 -8.34
C THR A 2 2.67 -5.41 -7.47
N ALA A 3 2.66 -4.43 -6.56
CA ALA A 3 1.49 -4.16 -5.69
C ALA A 3 0.19 -3.96 -6.50
N TRP A 4 0.31 -3.38 -7.70
CA TRP A 4 -0.80 -3.19 -8.63
C TRP A 4 -1.37 -4.51 -9.18
N ARG A 5 -0.51 -5.48 -9.52
CA ARG A 5 -0.95 -6.81 -9.98
C ARG A 5 -1.62 -7.61 -8.86
N ALA A 6 -1.12 -7.49 -7.63
CA ALA A 6 -1.75 -8.12 -6.46
C ALA A 6 -3.12 -7.49 -6.14
N LEU A 7 -3.26 -6.17 -6.30
CA LEU A 7 -4.54 -5.48 -6.15
C LEU A 7 -5.55 -5.93 -7.20
N LEU A 8 -5.17 -5.94 -8.48
CA LEU A 8 -6.07 -6.38 -9.55
C LEU A 8 -6.51 -7.83 -9.36
N ALA A 9 -5.59 -8.72 -8.99
CA ALA A 9 -5.92 -10.11 -8.70
C ALA A 9 -6.86 -10.25 -7.49
N GLY A 10 -6.59 -9.55 -6.39
CA GLY A 10 -7.44 -9.59 -5.20
C GLY A 10 -8.83 -8.97 -5.39
N LEU A 11 -8.95 -7.95 -6.24
CA LEU A 11 -10.26 -7.38 -6.59
C LEU A 11 -11.09 -8.30 -7.50
N GLN A 12 -10.43 -9.11 -8.32
CA GLN A 12 -11.10 -10.07 -9.22
C GLN A 12 -11.44 -11.40 -8.53
N ASP A 13 -10.77 -11.69 -7.41
CA ASP A 13 -11.04 -12.87 -6.59
C ASP A 13 -12.33 -12.67 -5.76
N ARG A 14 -13.34 -13.49 -6.06
CA ARG A 14 -14.65 -13.47 -5.40
C ARG A 14 -14.70 -14.33 -4.15
N ASP A 15 -13.72 -15.21 -3.96
CA ASP A 15 -13.59 -16.08 -2.78
C ASP A 15 -12.66 -15.46 -1.73
N LEU A 16 -12.05 -14.31 -2.04
CA LEU A 16 -11.19 -13.59 -1.13
C LEU A 16 -11.99 -12.95 0.02
N ASP A 17 -11.68 -13.40 1.23
CA ASP A 17 -12.20 -12.85 2.48
C ASP A 17 -11.93 -11.34 2.59
N ASP A 18 -12.87 -10.61 3.18
CA ASP A 18 -12.81 -9.16 3.34
C ASP A 18 -11.52 -8.72 4.04
N THR A 19 -11.05 -9.46 5.03
CA THR A 19 -9.79 -9.15 5.74
C THR A 19 -8.59 -9.18 4.81
N ALA A 20 -8.55 -10.14 3.89
CA ALA A 20 -7.48 -10.28 2.93
C ALA A 20 -7.57 -9.21 1.82
N ARG A 21 -8.79 -8.87 1.39
CA ARG A 21 -9.07 -7.78 0.45
C ARG A 21 -8.60 -6.43 1.02
N GLU A 22 -8.98 -6.12 2.24
CA GLU A 22 -8.58 -4.90 2.96
C GLU A 22 -7.05 -4.80 3.12
N ALA A 23 -6.37 -5.92 3.42
CA ALA A 23 -4.92 -5.95 3.53
C ALA A 23 -4.20 -5.67 2.19
N ILE A 24 -4.76 -6.15 1.06
CA ILE A 24 -4.23 -5.87 -0.27
C ILE A 24 -4.43 -4.38 -0.61
N VAL A 25 -5.62 -3.84 -0.35
CA VAL A 25 -5.94 -2.42 -0.56
C VAL A 25 -5.05 -1.52 0.28
N ALA A 26 -4.85 -1.83 1.57
CA ALA A 26 -3.99 -1.04 2.45
C ALA A 26 -2.54 -0.95 1.92
N ARG A 27 -2.01 -2.05 1.35
CA ARG A 27 -0.67 -2.05 0.72
C ARG A 27 -0.63 -1.20 -0.55
N ALA A 28 -1.67 -1.27 -1.38
CA ALA A 28 -1.79 -0.45 -2.59
C ALA A 28 -1.92 1.04 -2.23
N ALA A 29 -2.73 1.37 -1.23
CA ALA A 29 -2.91 2.73 -0.72
C ALA A 29 -1.60 3.32 -0.18
N VAL A 30 -0.78 2.54 0.56
CA VAL A 30 0.56 2.98 0.98
C VAL A 30 1.45 3.33 -0.21
N ARG A 31 1.46 2.48 -1.25
CA ARG A 31 2.29 2.72 -2.44
C ARG A 31 1.84 3.96 -3.20
N LEU A 32 0.54 4.14 -3.37
CA LEU A 32 -0.04 5.30 -4.05
C LEU A 32 0.16 6.60 -3.25
N ALA A 33 0.03 6.53 -1.92
CA ALA A 33 0.34 7.65 -1.03
C ALA A 33 1.81 8.07 -1.15
N ALA A 34 2.73 7.09 -1.18
CA ALA A 34 4.16 7.36 -1.33
C ALA A 34 4.51 7.94 -2.71
N ASP A 35 3.81 7.51 -3.78
CA ASP A 35 4.00 8.02 -5.14
C ASP A 35 3.52 9.48 -5.27
N ARG A 36 2.37 9.81 -4.65
CA ARG A 36 1.81 11.16 -4.63
C ARG A 36 2.55 12.13 -3.71
N ALA A 37 3.25 11.61 -2.71
CA ALA A 37 3.99 12.44 -1.77
C ALA A 37 5.25 13.01 -2.42
N ALA A 38 5.18 14.28 -2.84
CA ALA A 38 6.34 15.02 -3.32
C ALA A 38 7.51 14.93 -2.31
N GLY A 39 8.68 14.48 -2.79
CA GLY A 39 9.90 14.40 -1.97
C GLY A 39 10.17 13.06 -1.27
N GLY A 40 9.48 11.96 -1.64
CA GLY A 40 9.83 10.62 -1.15
C GLY A 40 9.57 10.42 0.35
N ARG A 41 8.73 11.28 0.95
CA ARG A 41 8.34 11.14 2.36
C ARG A 41 7.50 9.89 2.57
N ARG A 42 7.58 9.35 3.77
CA ARG A 42 6.74 8.23 4.19
C ARG A 42 5.29 8.72 4.39
N PRO A 43 4.29 8.03 3.80
CA PRO A 43 2.90 8.42 3.96
C PRO A 43 2.40 8.28 5.40
N THR A 44 1.51 9.17 5.83
CA THR A 44 0.85 9.09 7.14
C THR A 44 -0.24 8.03 7.14
N ILE A 45 -0.71 7.65 8.34
CA ILE A 45 -1.79 6.67 8.48
C ILE A 45 -3.09 7.23 7.87
N GLU A 46 -3.38 8.51 8.11
CA GLU A 46 -4.56 9.18 7.55
C GLU A 46 -4.54 9.23 6.02
N GLU A 47 -3.39 9.52 5.41
CA GLU A 47 -3.27 9.50 3.94
C GLU A 47 -3.55 8.12 3.34
N ILE A 48 -3.10 7.06 4.02
CA ILE A 48 -3.35 5.68 3.59
C ILE A 48 -4.84 5.36 3.69
N VAL A 49 -5.50 5.76 4.77
CA VAL A 49 -6.95 5.54 4.98
C VAL A 49 -7.77 6.35 3.97
N SER A 50 -7.42 7.61 3.74
CA SER A 50 -8.09 8.46 2.75
C SER A 50 -7.98 7.88 1.35
N ILE A 51 -6.79 7.45 0.93
CA ILE A 51 -6.61 6.81 -0.38
C ILE A 51 -7.37 5.49 -0.49
N ALA A 52 -7.39 4.65 0.54
CA ALA A 52 -8.17 3.41 0.54
C ALA A 52 -9.66 3.70 0.26
N ARG A 53 -10.19 4.75 0.89
CA ARG A 53 -11.59 5.15 0.72
C ARG A 53 -11.85 5.81 -0.64
N GLU A 54 -11.06 6.82 -0.99
CA GLU A 54 -11.31 7.69 -2.14
C GLU A 54 -11.03 6.97 -3.47
N GLU A 55 -9.96 6.17 -3.53
CA GLU A 55 -9.48 5.58 -4.78
C GLU A 55 -9.94 4.13 -4.96
N PHE A 56 -10.17 3.42 -3.85
CA PHE A 56 -10.51 2.00 -3.86
C PHE A 56 -11.90 1.70 -3.28
N ALA A 57 -12.63 2.70 -2.76
CA ALA A 57 -13.95 2.53 -2.13
C ALA A 57 -13.98 1.50 -1.00
N VAL A 58 -12.85 1.32 -0.29
CA VAL A 58 -12.71 0.36 0.82
C VAL A 58 -12.38 1.12 2.10
N ILE A 59 -13.13 0.82 3.16
CA ILE A 59 -12.88 1.34 4.49
C ILE A 59 -11.88 0.41 5.18
N ILE A 60 -10.74 0.95 5.61
CA ILE A 60 -9.75 0.22 6.41
C ILE A 60 -9.53 0.94 7.74
N ASP A 61 -9.25 0.19 8.79
CA ASP A 61 -8.92 0.76 10.10
C ASP A 61 -7.45 1.24 10.17
N ALA A 62 -7.18 2.15 11.11
CA ALA A 62 -5.85 2.64 11.42
C ALA A 62 -4.84 1.52 11.72
N ALA A 63 -5.26 0.41 12.34
CA ALA A 63 -4.41 -0.76 12.59
C ALA A 63 -3.94 -1.42 11.30
N GLN A 64 -4.82 -1.57 10.31
CA GLN A 64 -4.50 -2.16 9.01
C GLN A 64 -3.58 -1.24 8.20
N ALA A 65 -3.86 0.07 8.19
CA ALA A 65 -3.00 1.06 7.59
C ALA A 65 -1.60 1.08 8.25
N LYS A 66 -1.53 0.96 9.58
CA LYS A 66 -0.27 0.88 10.33
C LYS A 66 0.53 -0.38 9.98
N ALA A 67 -0.14 -1.53 9.90
CA ALA A 67 0.48 -2.79 9.50
C ALA A 67 1.03 -2.72 8.07
N ALA A 68 0.25 -2.22 7.11
CA ALA A 68 0.66 -2.04 5.73
C ALA A 68 1.85 -1.06 5.61
N ARG A 69 1.80 0.07 6.33
CA ARG A 69 2.89 1.05 6.36
C ARG A 69 4.18 0.46 6.94
N ARG A 70 4.09 -0.39 7.97
CA ARG A 70 5.24 -1.08 8.57
C ARG A 70 5.85 -2.11 7.61
N ALA A 71 5.00 -2.85 6.90
CA ALA A 71 5.46 -3.82 5.91
C ALA A 71 6.16 -3.16 4.70
N TRP A 72 5.72 -1.96 4.30
CA TRP A 72 6.33 -1.22 3.19
C TRP A 72 7.79 -0.83 3.44
N THR A 73 8.17 -0.56 4.69
CA THR A 73 9.58 -0.28 5.05
C THR A 73 10.54 -1.46 4.88
N GLY A 74 10.05 -2.67 4.62
CA GLY A 74 10.88 -3.82 4.29
C GLY A 74 11.32 -3.91 2.82
N ALA A 75 10.76 -3.08 1.92
CA ALA A 75 10.95 -3.22 0.47
C ALA A 75 11.72 -2.06 -0.21
N GLY A 76 12.10 -1.02 0.55
CA GLY A 76 12.72 0.19 0.01
C GLY A 76 14.21 0.39 0.34
N ALA A 77 14.81 -0.40 1.23
CA ALA A 77 16.19 -0.22 1.67
C ALA A 77 17.24 -0.86 0.73
N SER A 78 16.82 -1.57 -0.33
CA SER A 78 17.72 -2.32 -1.23
C SER A 78 17.93 -1.69 -2.61
N ALA A 79 17.35 -0.51 -2.89
CA ALA A 79 17.39 0.11 -4.22
C ALA A 79 18.22 1.42 -4.26
N GLY A 80 19.33 1.47 -3.51
CA GLY A 80 20.20 2.64 -3.44
C GLY A 80 21.70 2.36 -3.29
N ALA A 81 22.14 1.10 -3.41
CA ALA A 81 23.57 0.75 -3.40
C ALA A 81 23.94 0.17 -4.77
N GLY A 82 24.31 1.04 -5.70
CA GLY A 82 24.67 0.67 -7.07
C GLY A 82 24.90 1.90 -7.95
N ALA A 83 25.69 2.85 -7.48
CA ALA A 83 26.29 3.91 -8.28
C ALA A 83 27.73 4.09 -7.80
N GLY A 84 28.68 3.78 -8.68
CA GLY A 84 30.10 3.54 -8.40
C GLY A 84 30.37 2.06 -8.68
N GLU A 85 31.09 1.66 -9.72
CA GLU A 85 32.23 2.28 -10.41
C GLU A 85 32.19 2.00 -11.92
#